data_AF-A0A940XMN7-F1
#
_entry.id   AF-A0A940XMN7-F1
#
_cell.length_a   1.000
_cell.length_b   1.000
_cell.length_c   1.000
_cell.angle_alpha   90.00
_cell.angle_beta   90.00
_cell.angle_gamma   90.00
#
_symmetry.space_group_name_H-M   'P 1'
#
loop_
_entity.id
_entity.type
_entity.pdbx_description
1 polymer ?
#
loop_
_entity_poly.entity_id
_entity_poly.type
_entity_poly.pdbx_seq_one_letter_code
_entity_poly.pdbx_strand_id
1 'polypeptide(L)'
;MSAPDGGPVGTERSIGHLFASATTEMSALVHDEIALAKAQLKQDVKRAVTGGGALSVAAVLLLFSLPMLNFALAYGIRTWTGWNLALCFLLSFAANALVALVLALIGLVFAKKAKKGRGPQKVASSVKQSAGVLQHAKPHPRPELPQDRAPEAIEAVARSSS
;
A
#
# COMPACT_ATOMS: atom_id res chain seq x y z
N MET A 1 -69.92 -16.83 20.75
CA MET A 1 -69.45 -15.63 21.45
C MET A 1 -67.92 -15.67 21.47
N SER A 2 -67.30 -14.73 20.76
CA SER A 2 -65.93 -14.20 20.96
C SER A 2 -64.70 -15.10 20.74
N ALA A 3 -64.01 -14.85 19.63
CA ALA A 3 -62.55 -14.62 19.68
C ALA A 3 -62.27 -13.27 20.37
N PRO A 4 -61.06 -13.07 20.92
CA PRO A 4 -60.13 -12.24 20.17
C PRO A 4 -58.67 -12.72 20.17
N ASP A 5 -57.96 -12.14 19.21
CA ASP A 5 -56.59 -12.31 18.72
C ASP A 5 -55.46 -12.06 19.72
N GLY A 6 -54.24 -12.47 19.36
CA GLY A 6 -53.04 -11.92 19.99
C GLY A 6 -51.73 -12.67 19.80
N GLY A 7 -51.70 -13.84 19.16
CA GLY A 7 -50.41 -14.40 18.70
C GLY A 7 -49.76 -13.39 17.75
N PRO A 8 -48.44 -13.09 17.85
CA PRO A 8 -47.80 -12.12 16.97
C PRO A 8 -47.81 -12.65 15.53
N VAL A 9 -48.93 -12.40 14.84
CA VAL A 9 -49.12 -12.48 13.41
C VAL A 9 -48.14 -11.53 12.77
N GLY A 10 -47.30 -12.08 11.90
CA GLY A 10 -46.52 -11.36 10.91
C GLY A 10 -45.91 -10.06 11.41
N THR A 11 -44.71 -10.12 11.98
CA THR A 11 -43.77 -9.04 11.71
C THR A 11 -43.47 -9.12 10.22
N GLU A 12 -44.35 -8.56 9.38
CA GLU A 12 -43.95 -8.03 8.09
C GLU A 12 -42.73 -7.19 8.42
N ARG A 13 -41.55 -7.72 8.08
CA ARG A 13 -40.30 -7.06 8.42
C ARG A 13 -40.39 -5.71 7.74
N SER A 14 -40.63 -4.67 8.54
CA SER A 14 -40.78 -3.31 8.04
C SER A 14 -39.63 -3.05 7.08
N ILE A 15 -39.90 -2.37 5.96
CA ILE A 15 -38.87 -2.06 4.96
C ILE A 15 -37.66 -1.39 5.63
N GLY A 16 -37.88 -0.63 6.71
CA GLY A 16 -36.81 -0.08 7.55
C GLY A 16 -35.98 -1.14 8.28
N HIS A 17 -36.59 -2.22 8.77
CA HIS A 17 -35.87 -3.33 9.41
C HIS A 17 -35.11 -4.21 8.39
N LEU A 18 -35.60 -4.34 7.16
CA LEU A 18 -34.87 -4.99 6.05
C LEU A 18 -33.64 -4.18 5.63
N PHE A 19 -33.82 -2.86 5.46
CA PHE A 19 -32.75 -1.96 5.10
C PHE A 19 -31.68 -1.84 6.20
N ALA A 20 -32.10 -1.78 7.47
CA ALA A 20 -31.19 -1.82 8.62
C ALA A 20 -30.39 -3.13 8.69
N SER A 21 -31.03 -4.26 8.40
CA SER A 21 -30.35 -5.57 8.39
C SER A 21 -29.37 -5.68 7.22
N ALA A 22 -29.76 -5.26 6.01
CA ALA A 22 -28.89 -5.25 4.83
C ALA A 22 -27.67 -4.33 5.01
N THR A 23 -27.87 -3.17 5.65
CA THR A 23 -26.77 -2.24 5.98
C THR A 23 -25.82 -2.84 7.00
N THR A 24 -26.35 -3.60 7.96
CA THR A 24 -25.55 -4.30 8.98
C THR A 24 -24.70 -5.41 8.36
N GLU A 25 -25.28 -6.23 7.46
CA GLU A 25 -24.56 -7.27 6.72
C GLU A 25 -23.46 -6.68 5.81
N MET A 26 -23.74 -5.55 5.14
CA MET A 26 -22.70 -4.81 4.40
C MET A 26 -21.58 -4.34 5.31
N SER A 27 -21.90 -3.83 6.50
CA SER A 27 -20.90 -3.37 7.47
C SER A 27 -20.03 -4.53 7.96
N ALA A 28 -20.63 -5.71 8.18
CA ALA A 28 -19.92 -6.93 8.55
C ALA A 28 -18.96 -7.40 7.44
N LEU A 29 -19.40 -7.42 6.19
CA LEU A 29 -18.57 -7.76 5.02
C LEU A 29 -17.36 -6.82 4.87
N VAL A 30 -17.58 -5.51 4.98
CA VAL A 30 -16.50 -4.52 4.92
C VAL A 30 -15.49 -4.74 6.05
N HIS A 31 -15.97 -5.06 7.26
CA HIS A 31 -15.08 -5.35 8.39
C HIS A 31 -14.22 -6.59 8.14
N ASP A 32 -14.80 -7.62 7.52
CA ASP A 32 -14.10 -8.86 7.19
C ASP A 32 -13.06 -8.66 6.08
N GLU A 33 -13.40 -7.89 5.03
CA GLU A 33 -12.46 -7.52 3.96
C GLU A 33 -11.27 -6.72 4.51
N ILE A 34 -11.53 -5.81 5.44
CA ILE A 34 -10.48 -5.05 6.15
C ILE A 34 -9.64 -5.98 7.03
N ALA A 35 -10.28 -6.92 7.74
CA ALA A 35 -9.57 -7.88 8.58
C ALA A 35 -8.65 -8.77 7.72
N LEU A 36 -9.12 -9.23 6.57
CA LEU A 36 -8.35 -10.00 5.60
C LEU A 36 -7.20 -9.18 5.01
N ALA A 37 -7.46 -7.96 4.55
CA ALA A 37 -6.43 -7.06 4.03
C ALA A 37 -5.36 -6.75 5.09
N LYS A 38 -5.76 -6.60 6.36
CA LYS A 38 -4.85 -6.41 7.49
C LYS A 38 -4.01 -7.67 7.76
N ALA A 39 -4.59 -8.86 7.64
CA ALA A 39 -3.87 -10.11 7.76
C ALA A 39 -2.83 -10.29 6.63
N GLN A 40 -3.21 -9.97 5.40
CA GLN A 40 -2.33 -10.00 4.23
C GLN A 40 -1.20 -8.99 4.36
N LEU A 41 -1.50 -7.75 4.77
CA LEU A 41 -0.49 -6.74 5.05
C LEU A 41 0.49 -7.18 6.14
N LYS A 42 0.01 -7.78 7.23
CA LYS A 42 0.88 -8.34 8.28
C LYS A 42 1.76 -9.46 7.73
N GLN A 43 1.22 -10.31 6.86
CA GLN A 43 1.98 -11.39 6.23
C GLN A 43 3.03 -10.85 5.27
N ASP A 44 2.72 -9.82 4.49
CA ASP A 44 3.65 -9.13 3.60
C ASP A 44 4.75 -8.41 4.38
N VAL A 45 4.41 -7.71 5.47
CA VAL A 45 5.38 -7.11 6.38
C VAL A 45 6.27 -8.19 6.99
N LYS A 46 5.69 -9.31 7.45
CA LYS A 46 6.49 -10.42 7.99
C LYS A 46 7.45 -10.97 6.95
N ARG A 47 6.99 -11.21 5.72
CA ARG A 47 7.83 -11.68 4.60
C ARG A 47 8.91 -10.67 4.23
N ALA A 48 8.57 -9.38 4.19
CA ALA A 48 9.50 -8.29 3.91
C ALA A 48 10.55 -8.13 5.01
N VAL A 49 10.17 -8.28 6.28
CA VAL A 49 11.09 -8.24 7.42
C VAL A 49 12.00 -9.45 7.43
N THR A 50 11.47 -10.67 7.23
CA THR A 50 12.31 -11.89 7.20
C THR A 50 13.25 -11.90 6.00
N GLY A 51 12.76 -11.49 4.82
CA GLY A 51 13.58 -11.43 3.61
C GLY A 51 14.56 -10.26 3.62
N GLY A 52 14.13 -9.09 4.10
CA GLY A 52 14.93 -7.87 4.17
C GLY A 52 15.98 -7.92 5.28
N GLY A 53 15.65 -8.46 6.45
CA GLY A 53 16.53 -8.50 7.61
C GLY A 53 17.80 -9.31 7.35
N ALA A 54 17.67 -10.52 6.78
CA ALA A 54 18.83 -11.34 6.41
C ALA A 54 19.72 -10.64 5.36
N LEU A 55 19.12 -9.97 4.39
CA LEU A 55 19.86 -9.20 3.39
C LEU A 55 20.58 -7.98 3.99
N SER A 56 19.98 -7.29 4.96
CA SER A 56 20.63 -6.20 5.68
C SER A 56 21.86 -6.67 6.44
N VAL A 57 21.75 -7.78 7.18
CA VAL A 57 22.87 -8.38 7.91
C VAL A 57 23.97 -8.85 6.95
N ALA A 58 23.60 -9.54 5.87
CA ALA A 58 24.55 -9.98 4.85
C ALA A 58 25.28 -8.80 4.19
N ALA A 59 24.58 -7.71 3.89
CA ALA A 59 25.19 -6.50 3.33
C ALA A 59 26.19 -5.86 4.29
N VAL A 60 25.86 -5.78 5.59
CA VAL A 60 26.78 -5.26 6.62
C VAL A 60 28.01 -6.16 6.75
N LEU A 61 27.84 -7.48 6.77
CA LEU A 61 28.95 -8.43 6.85
C LEU A 61 29.86 -8.35 5.62
N LEU A 62 29.30 -8.24 4.40
CA LEU A 62 30.07 -8.02 3.18
C LEU A 62 30.86 -6.71 3.25
N LEU A 63 30.23 -5.63 3.73
CA LEU A 63 30.90 -4.34 3.89
C LEU A 63 32.06 -4.44 4.90
N PHE A 64 31.86 -5.14 6.01
CA PHE A 64 32.91 -5.37 7.01
C PHE A 64 34.02 -6.30 6.53
N SER A 65 33.73 -7.21 5.58
CA SER A 65 34.71 -8.11 4.98
C SER A 65 35.58 -7.46 3.89
N LEU A 66 35.19 -6.30 3.35
CA LEU A 66 35.91 -5.64 2.24
C LEU A 66 37.40 -5.35 2.54
N PRO A 67 37.79 -4.83 3.72
CA PRO A 67 39.19 -4.61 4.03
C PRO A 67 39.98 -5.93 3.97
N MET A 68 39.44 -6.99 4.57
CA MET A 68 40.08 -8.30 4.59
C MET A 68 40.21 -8.91 3.19
N LEU A 69 39.18 -8.76 2.35
CA LEU A 69 39.21 -9.15 0.94
C LEU A 69 40.28 -8.39 0.16
N ASN A 70 40.45 -7.10 0.43
CA ASN A 70 41.48 -6.27 -0.20
C ASN A 70 42.88 -6.74 0.17
N PHE A 71 43.13 -7.04 1.46
CA PHE A 71 44.39 -7.64 1.91
C PHE A 71 44.66 -8.98 1.20
N ALA A 72 43.67 -9.87 1.15
CA ALA A 72 43.81 -11.16 0.49
C ALA A 72 44.18 -11.03 -1.00
N LEU A 73 43.51 -10.13 -1.73
CA LEU A 73 43.84 -9.82 -3.13
C LEU A 73 45.24 -9.23 -3.27
N ALA A 74 45.61 -8.26 -2.42
CA ALA A 74 46.90 -7.59 -2.52
C ALA A 74 48.06 -8.57 -2.30
N TYR A 75 47.96 -9.43 -1.28
CA TYR A 75 48.95 -10.48 -1.04
C TYR A 75 48.94 -11.54 -2.14
N GLY A 76 47.78 -11.93 -2.66
CA GLY A 76 47.67 -12.87 -3.78
C GLY A 76 48.35 -12.37 -5.07
N ILE A 77 48.11 -11.11 -5.44
CA ILE A 77 48.77 -10.46 -6.59
C ILE A 77 50.28 -10.35 -6.33
N ARG A 78 50.68 -9.98 -5.11
CA ARG A 78 52.10 -9.89 -4.73
C ARG A 78 52.80 -11.24 -4.89
N THR A 79 52.18 -12.34 -4.49
CA THR A 79 52.78 -13.69 -4.62
C THR A 79 52.97 -14.13 -6.07
N TRP A 80 52.13 -13.68 -6.99
CA TRP A 80 52.22 -14.04 -8.41
C TRP A 80 53.19 -13.15 -9.19
N THR A 81 53.19 -11.84 -8.92
CA THR A 81 53.89 -10.85 -9.75
C THR A 81 55.20 -10.35 -9.12
N GLY A 82 55.38 -10.49 -7.80
CA GLY A 82 56.53 -9.93 -7.08
C GLY A 82 56.58 -8.39 -7.05
N TRP A 83 55.51 -7.72 -7.52
CA TRP A 83 55.43 -6.27 -7.66
C TRP A 83 55.41 -5.51 -6.34
N ASN A 84 55.64 -4.20 -6.39
CA ASN A 84 55.61 -3.34 -5.22
C ASN A 84 54.25 -3.41 -4.50
N LEU A 85 54.26 -3.49 -3.16
CA LEU A 85 53.07 -3.77 -2.34
C LEU A 85 51.99 -2.71 -2.59
N ALA A 86 52.40 -1.45 -2.74
CA ALA A 86 51.51 -0.32 -3.01
C ALA A 86 50.71 -0.51 -4.32
N LEU A 87 51.36 -1.01 -5.38
CA LEU A 87 50.68 -1.29 -6.65
C LEU A 87 49.67 -2.42 -6.51
N CYS A 88 50.01 -3.46 -5.74
CA CYS A 88 49.10 -4.59 -5.48
C CYS A 88 47.83 -4.15 -4.72
N PHE A 89 47.95 -3.28 -3.71
CA PHE A 89 46.80 -2.70 -3.01
C PHE A 89 45.96 -1.81 -3.93
N LEU A 90 46.60 -0.99 -4.77
CA LEU A 90 45.90 -0.13 -5.71
C LEU A 90 45.10 -0.95 -6.74
N LEU A 91 45.69 -2.02 -7.27
CA LEU A 91 45.01 -2.95 -8.18
C LEU A 91 43.86 -3.70 -7.50
N SER A 92 44.07 -4.14 -6.26
CA SER A 92 43.04 -4.83 -5.48
C SER A 92 41.85 -3.92 -5.19
N PHE A 93 42.12 -2.66 -4.86
CA PHE A 93 41.09 -1.64 -4.72
C PHE A 93 40.35 -1.40 -6.04
N ALA A 94 41.07 -1.23 -7.15
CA ALA A 94 40.48 -1.04 -8.46
C ALA A 94 39.58 -2.23 -8.87
N ALA A 95 40.02 -3.46 -8.61
CA ALA A 95 39.23 -4.67 -8.87
C ALA A 95 37.94 -4.69 -8.04
N ASN A 96 38.03 -4.42 -6.73
CA ASN A 96 36.85 -4.35 -5.85
C ASN A 96 35.90 -3.21 -6.26
N ALA A 97 36.43 -2.05 -6.66
CA ALA A 97 35.63 -0.92 -7.14
C ALA A 97 34.88 -1.27 -8.45
N LEU A 98 35.53 -2.01 -9.35
CA LEU A 98 34.91 -2.47 -10.59
C LEU A 98 33.78 -3.47 -10.33
N VAL A 99 33.99 -4.43 -9.42
CA VAL A 99 32.94 -5.35 -8.96
C VAL A 99 31.78 -4.58 -8.32
N ALA A 100 32.07 -3.62 -7.44
CA ALA A 100 31.06 -2.78 -6.79
C ALA A 100 30.24 -1.98 -7.82
N LEU A 101 30.88 -1.44 -8.87
CA LEU A 101 30.21 -0.74 -9.96
C LEU A 101 29.25 -1.66 -10.71
N VAL A 102 29.67 -2.88 -11.06
CA VAL A 102 28.82 -3.86 -11.74
C VAL A 102 27.62 -4.24 -10.88
N LEU A 103 27.83 -4.52 -9.58
CA LEU A 103 26.75 -4.82 -8.65
C LEU A 103 25.77 -3.64 -8.51
N ALA A 104 26.28 -2.41 -8.46
CA ALA A 104 25.44 -1.20 -8.41
C ALA A 104 24.60 -1.03 -9.68
N LEU A 105 25.17 -1.31 -10.86
CA LEU A 105 24.45 -1.27 -12.13
C LEU A 105 23.34 -2.33 -12.18
N ILE A 106 23.64 -3.56 -11.75
CA ILE A 106 22.63 -4.64 -11.65
C ILE A 106 21.52 -4.21 -10.69
N GLY A 107 21.88 -3.73 -9.49
CA GLY A 107 20.93 -3.22 -8.51
C GLY A 107 20.06 -2.10 -9.06
N LEU A 108 20.63 -1.18 -9.84
CA LEU A 108 19.90 -0.11 -10.50
C LEU A 108 18.95 -0.62 -11.59
N VAL A 109 19.35 -1.63 -12.38
CA VAL A 109 18.49 -2.25 -13.40
C VAL A 109 17.32 -2.96 -12.72
N PHE A 110 17.56 -3.73 -11.65
CA PHE A 110 16.50 -4.37 -10.86
C PHE A 110 15.58 -3.32 -10.23
N ALA A 111 16.12 -2.25 -9.66
CA ALA A 111 15.33 -1.16 -9.10
C ALA A 111 14.51 -0.45 -10.18
N LYS A 112 15.06 -0.22 -11.38
CA LYS A 112 14.32 0.33 -12.53
C LYS A 112 13.22 -0.61 -13.00
N LYS A 113 13.45 -1.93 -13.02
CA LYS A 113 12.46 -2.94 -13.38
C LYS A 113 11.31 -3.00 -12.36
N ALA A 114 11.65 -2.96 -11.06
CA ALA A 114 10.68 -2.84 -9.97
C ALA A 114 9.90 -1.52 -10.04
N LYS A 115 10.57 -0.40 -10.36
CA LYS A 115 9.93 0.90 -10.59
C LYS A 115 9.09 0.95 -11.86
N LYS A 116 9.35 0.13 -12.89
CA LYS A 116 8.52 0.08 -14.11
C LYS A 116 7.25 -0.74 -13.89
N GLY A 117 7.31 -1.75 -13.01
CA GLY A 117 6.14 -2.41 -12.43
C GLY A 117 5.48 -1.58 -11.32
N ARG A 118 5.02 -0.35 -11.63
CA ARG A 118 4.38 0.55 -10.64
C ARG A 118 2.97 0.08 -10.23
N GLY A 119 2.83 -1.07 -9.56
CA GLY A 119 1.63 -1.38 -8.80
C GLY A 119 1.56 -0.54 -7.50
N PRO A 120 2.54 -0.65 -6.59
CA PRO A 120 2.44 -0.05 -5.25
C PRO A 120 2.61 1.48 -5.23
N GLN A 121 3.46 2.02 -6.10
CA GLN A 121 3.80 3.45 -6.09
C GLN A 121 2.71 4.32 -6.75
N LYS A 122 1.96 3.77 -7.73
CA LYS A 122 0.80 4.46 -8.34
C LYS A 122 -0.36 4.56 -7.37
N VAL A 123 -0.62 3.50 -6.59
CA VAL A 123 -1.68 3.48 -5.58
C VAL A 123 -1.38 4.50 -4.47
N ALA A 124 -0.14 4.55 -3.97
CA ALA A 124 0.25 5.55 -2.97
C ALA A 124 0.15 7.00 -3.48
N SER A 125 0.47 7.27 -4.75
CA SER A 125 0.30 8.60 -5.34
C SER A 125 -1.16 8.94 -5.61
N SER A 126 -1.97 7.99 -6.09
CA SER A 126 -3.41 8.22 -6.33
C SER A 126 -4.16 8.50 -5.03
N VAL A 127 -3.85 7.80 -3.93
CA VAL A 127 -4.47 8.09 -2.62
C VAL A 127 -4.08 9.47 -2.11
N LYS A 128 -2.82 9.87 -2.25
CA LYS A 128 -2.37 11.23 -1.88
C LYS A 128 -3.02 12.32 -2.75
N GLN A 129 -3.18 12.04 -4.03
CA GLN A 129 -3.82 12.96 -4.96
C GLN A 129 -5.32 13.10 -4.65
N SER A 130 -6.03 11.99 -4.42
CA SER A 130 -7.43 11.97 -3.98
C SER A 130 -7.63 12.71 -2.65
N ALA A 131 -6.75 12.52 -1.67
CA ALA A 131 -6.79 13.26 -0.41
C ALA A 131 -6.58 14.77 -0.62
N GLY A 132 -5.69 15.17 -1.53
CA GLY A 132 -5.48 16.58 -1.89
C GLY A 132 -6.71 17.23 -2.53
N VAL A 133 -7.43 16.53 -3.41
CA VAL A 133 -8.65 17.08 -4.04
C VAL A 133 -9.78 17.23 -3.02
N LEU A 134 -9.92 16.26 -2.12
CA LEU A 134 -10.94 16.29 -1.05
C LEU A 134 -10.65 17.36 0.01
N GLN A 135 -9.37 17.66 0.27
CA GLN A 135 -8.98 18.75 1.18
C GLN A 135 -9.18 20.15 0.55
N HIS A 136 -9.17 20.25 -0.78
CA HIS A 136 -9.42 21.51 -1.49
C HIS A 136 -10.90 21.72 -1.87
N ALA A 137 -11.74 20.70 -1.75
CA ALA A 137 -13.18 20.83 -1.91
C ALA A 137 -13.78 21.52 -0.65
N LYS A 138 -13.85 22.85 -0.69
CA LYS A 138 -14.58 23.64 0.32
C LYS A 138 -16.05 23.18 0.35
N PRO A 139 -16.65 22.89 1.52
CA PRO A 139 -18.07 22.55 1.59
C PRO A 139 -18.89 23.70 1.02
N HIS A 140 -19.53 23.49 -0.12
CA HIS A 140 -20.46 24.47 -0.66
C HIS A 140 -21.67 24.55 0.29
N PRO A 141 -21.97 25.73 0.87
CA PRO A 141 -23.23 25.94 1.57
C PRO A 141 -24.35 25.69 0.57
N ARG A 142 -25.24 24.75 0.89
CA ARG A 142 -26.46 24.53 0.11
C ARG A 142 -27.21 25.87 0.08
N PRO A 143 -27.54 26.45 -1.09
CA PRO A 143 -28.43 27.59 -1.12
C PRO A 143 -29.74 27.16 -0.46
N GLU A 144 -30.06 27.79 0.67
CA GLU A 144 -31.36 27.65 1.33
C GLU A 144 -32.41 27.97 0.26
N LEU A 145 -33.17 26.97 -0.17
CA LEU A 145 -34.27 27.20 -1.12
C LEU A 145 -35.27 28.13 -0.44
N PRO A 146 -35.68 29.26 -1.07
CA PRO A 146 -36.70 30.14 -0.53
C PRO A 146 -37.94 29.32 -0.15
N GLN A 147 -38.28 29.37 1.13
CA GLN A 147 -39.32 28.56 1.79
C GLN A 147 -40.73 28.76 1.17
N ASP A 148 -40.89 29.79 0.35
CA ASP A 148 -42.12 30.16 -0.35
C ASP A 148 -42.44 29.34 -1.61
N ARG A 149 -41.46 28.62 -2.21
CA ARG A 149 -41.69 27.85 -3.45
C ARG A 149 -41.88 26.34 -3.23
N ALA A 150 -41.77 25.88 -1.98
CA ALA A 150 -41.99 24.49 -1.63
C ALA A 150 -43.41 23.99 -2.02
N PRO A 151 -44.52 24.69 -1.72
CA PRO A 151 -45.85 24.14 -1.96
C PRO A 151 -46.21 23.99 -3.46
N GLU A 152 -45.70 24.86 -4.34
CA GLU A 152 -46.05 24.80 -5.77
C GLU A 152 -45.36 23.64 -6.52
N ALA A 153 -44.12 23.30 -6.13
CA ALA A 153 -43.35 22.25 -6.80
C ALA A 153 -43.86 20.84 -6.48
N ILE A 154 -44.38 20.61 -5.26
CA ILE A 154 -45.03 19.35 -4.87
C ILE A 154 -46.42 19.21 -5.50
N GLU A 155 -47.17 20.31 -5.67
CA GLU A 155 -48.47 20.26 -6.33
C GLU A 155 -48.36 20.05 -7.85
N ALA A 156 -47.35 20.64 -8.50
CA ALA A 156 -47.08 20.42 -9.92
C ALA A 156 -46.67 18.98 -10.24
N VAL A 157 -45.96 18.30 -9.33
CA VAL A 157 -45.58 16.89 -9.50
C VAL A 157 -46.76 15.93 -9.26
N ALA A 158 -47.69 16.30 -8.36
CA ALA A 158 -48.90 15.52 -8.10
C ALA A 158 -49.92 15.62 -9.26
N ARG A 159 -50.02 16.79 -9.91
CA ARG A 159 -50.99 17.04 -11.00
C ARG A 159 -50.57 16.43 -12.35
N SER A 160 -49.31 16.03 -12.51
CA SER A 160 -48.80 15.40 -13.74
C SER A 160 -48.92 13.87 -13.76
N SER A 161 -49.36 13.26 -12.66
CA SER A 161 -49.46 11.80 -12.50
C SER A 161 -50.90 11.28 -12.42
N SER A 162 -51.89 12.08 -12.81
CA SER A 162 -53.30 11.67 -12.97
C SER A 162 -53.73 11.79 -14.42
#